data_AF-A0A0F5HQE4-F1
#
_entry.id   AF-A0A0F5HQE4-F1
#
_cell.length_a   1.000
_cell.length_b   1.000
_cell.length_c   1.000
_cell.angle_alpha   90.00
_cell.angle_beta   90.00
_cell.angle_gamma   90.00
#
_symmetry.space_group_name_H-M   'P 1'
#
loop_
_entity.id
_entity.type
_entity.pdbx_description
1 polymer ?
#
loop_
_entity_poly.entity_id
_entity_poly.type
_entity_poly.pdbx_seq_one_letter_code
_entity_poly.pdbx_strand_id
1 'polypeptide(L)'
;MFEYIHQIEFRKIPAGYFSFGLEWSKKEFVEKADRYKIPIEWLIKEVPANQVFLDDFEISETQITVGMMADFYKDNPKLTIPEEIQSNIDQQNMKLPAYPVSYETALAFCSWLSFVLGEVIDLPTEPEWEKSAKGMRGNIFPWGDEENHEIPNIRVGGIKSTPQNVKSCTQNVSDYGVYDLAGNVEEWTRSFNKPYKNNKIVYSDQLNYPILRGGTCEHAIDLARSTRRHGNHPSLYTGFRVVKRKNLNNLTSHMYELNQDHRLIAKGDFILGKISSIGEDHISIHLVNDSYAKVSLDTIPTHVIELFGSFKNKDSEMLLKVEKVEGENYHCTKPTLEEIDTFLASNPVAGVRRS
;
A
#
# COMPACT_ATOMS: atom_id res chain seq x y z
N MET A 1 -9.81 -31.99 12.49
CA MET A 1 -10.28 -31.63 11.14
C MET A 1 -10.55 -30.14 11.15
N PHE A 2 -9.98 -29.42 10.20
CA PHE A 2 -10.19 -27.98 10.02
C PHE A 2 -11.51 -27.76 9.27
N GLU A 3 -12.24 -26.70 9.61
CA GLU A 3 -13.60 -26.49 9.11
C GLU A 3 -13.65 -25.42 8.01
N TYR A 4 -12.79 -24.40 8.08
CA TYR A 4 -12.88 -23.17 7.30
C TYR A 4 -11.76 -23.02 6.28
N ILE A 5 -10.54 -23.48 6.55
CA ILE A 5 -9.43 -23.31 5.57
C ILE A 5 -9.65 -24.07 4.25
N HIS A 6 -10.43 -25.15 4.27
CA HIS A 6 -10.77 -25.89 3.04
C HIS A 6 -11.80 -25.14 2.17
N GLN A 7 -12.37 -24.04 2.68
CA GLN A 7 -13.28 -23.15 1.96
C GLN A 7 -12.55 -22.04 1.20
N ILE A 8 -11.21 -21.97 1.29
CA ILE A 8 -10.42 -21.00 0.53
C ILE A 8 -10.52 -21.34 -0.96
N GLU A 9 -11.25 -20.52 -1.72
CA GLU A 9 -11.22 -20.54 -3.17
C GLU A 9 -10.04 -19.72 -3.69
N PHE A 10 -9.36 -20.25 -4.70
CA PHE A 10 -8.24 -19.60 -5.35
C PHE A 10 -8.61 -19.19 -6.79
N ARG A 11 -8.30 -17.96 -7.16
CA ARG A 11 -8.51 -17.39 -8.49
C ARG A 11 -7.17 -17.31 -9.22
N LYS A 12 -7.11 -17.86 -10.43
CA LYS A 12 -5.89 -17.88 -11.25
C LYS A 12 -5.65 -16.51 -11.88
N ILE A 13 -4.48 -15.95 -11.64
CA ILE A 13 -3.96 -14.77 -12.33
C ILE A 13 -2.94 -15.23 -13.37
N PRO A 14 -3.17 -14.97 -14.68
CA PRO A 14 -2.29 -15.46 -15.73
C PRO A 14 -0.92 -14.76 -15.71
N ALA A 15 0.12 -15.49 -16.10
CA ALA A 15 1.44 -14.92 -16.33
C ALA A 15 1.38 -13.81 -17.39
N GLY A 16 2.26 -12.80 -17.26
CA GLY A 16 2.39 -11.77 -18.27
C GLY A 16 2.72 -10.40 -17.71
N TYR A 17 3.07 -9.49 -18.63
CA TYR A 17 3.30 -8.08 -18.35
C TYR A 17 2.01 -7.37 -17.99
N PHE A 18 2.09 -6.44 -17.04
CA PHE A 18 1.06 -5.45 -16.79
C PHE A 18 1.69 -4.11 -16.40
N SER A 19 0.91 -3.03 -16.50
CA SER A 19 1.31 -1.70 -16.05
C SER A 19 1.09 -1.56 -14.54
N PHE A 20 2.18 -1.55 -13.79
CA PHE A 20 2.22 -1.35 -12.33
C PHE A 20 2.44 0.13 -12.00
N GLY A 21 1.62 0.71 -11.13
CA GLY A 21 1.64 2.13 -10.81
C GLY A 21 0.87 3.00 -11.82
N LEU A 22 1.18 4.30 -11.80
CA LEU A 22 0.61 5.34 -12.65
C LEU A 22 1.72 6.17 -13.31
N GLU A 23 1.46 6.60 -14.54
CA GLU A 23 2.30 7.62 -15.16
C GLU A 23 2.02 8.98 -14.54
N TRP A 24 3.08 9.78 -14.35
CA TRP A 24 2.92 11.11 -13.81
C TRP A 24 2.23 12.03 -14.83
N SER A 25 1.20 12.73 -14.36
CA SER A 25 0.54 13.82 -15.08
C SER A 25 0.16 14.90 -14.08
N LYS A 26 0.82 16.06 -14.11
CA LYS A 26 0.53 17.17 -13.20
C LYS A 26 -0.97 17.49 -13.15
N LYS A 27 -1.62 17.58 -14.31
CA LYS A 27 -3.06 17.88 -14.39
C LYS A 27 -3.89 16.83 -13.65
N GLU A 28 -3.72 15.56 -13.98
CA GLU A 28 -4.54 14.48 -13.40
C GLU A 28 -4.28 14.30 -11.90
N PHE A 29 -3.03 14.46 -11.45
CA PHE A 29 -2.67 14.31 -10.05
C PHE A 29 -3.17 15.48 -9.20
N VAL A 30 -3.17 16.71 -9.73
CA VAL A 30 -3.80 17.86 -9.07
C VAL A 30 -5.31 17.67 -8.98
N GLU A 31 -5.97 17.31 -10.08
CA GLU A 31 -7.42 17.04 -10.09
C GLU A 31 -7.79 15.94 -9.09
N LYS A 32 -6.95 14.90 -8.96
CA LYS A 32 -7.12 13.79 -8.02
C LYS A 32 -6.91 14.22 -6.56
N ALA A 33 -5.85 14.98 -6.28
CA ALA A 33 -5.57 15.54 -4.96
C ALA A 33 -6.72 16.45 -4.50
N ASP A 34 -7.22 17.31 -5.38
CA ASP A 34 -8.34 18.21 -5.11
C ASP A 34 -9.67 17.47 -4.95
N ARG A 35 -9.92 16.44 -5.76
CA ARG A 35 -11.13 15.61 -5.66
C ARG A 35 -11.19 14.89 -4.31
N TYR A 36 -10.09 14.26 -3.91
CA TYR A 36 -10.05 13.45 -2.68
C TYR A 36 -9.64 14.24 -1.43
N LYS A 37 -9.26 15.51 -1.58
CA LYS A 37 -8.79 16.38 -0.48
C LYS A 37 -7.59 15.78 0.25
N ILE A 38 -6.63 15.25 -0.52
CA ILE A 38 -5.41 14.63 -0.02
C ILE A 38 -4.16 15.37 -0.53
N PRO A 39 -3.03 15.29 0.19
CA PRO A 39 -1.77 15.83 -0.30
C PRO A 39 -1.28 15.11 -1.56
N ILE A 40 -0.67 15.85 -2.49
CA ILE A 40 -0.14 15.28 -3.74
C ILE A 40 0.98 14.28 -3.48
N GLU A 41 1.71 14.43 -2.37
CA GLU A 41 2.79 13.54 -1.90
C GLU A 41 2.30 12.14 -1.58
N TRP A 42 1.01 11.97 -1.33
CA TRP A 42 0.45 10.64 -1.14
C TRP A 42 0.28 9.91 -2.48
N LEU A 43 0.08 10.67 -3.56
CA LEU A 43 -0.07 10.15 -4.91
C LEU A 43 1.28 9.91 -5.60
N ILE A 44 2.33 10.70 -5.32
CA ILE A 44 3.66 10.48 -5.95
C ILE A 44 4.27 9.11 -5.61
N LYS A 45 3.80 8.44 -4.55
CA LYS A 45 4.22 7.08 -4.21
C LYS A 45 3.74 6.04 -5.23
N GLU A 46 2.79 6.40 -6.09
CA GLU A 46 2.21 5.55 -7.13
C GLU A 46 2.95 5.68 -8.48
N VAL A 47 3.99 6.51 -8.59
CA VAL A 47 4.72 6.78 -9.85
C VAL A 47 6.20 6.35 -9.80
N PRO A 48 6.86 6.17 -10.96
CA PRO A 48 6.29 6.10 -12.30
C PRO A 48 5.65 4.72 -12.57
N ALA A 49 4.84 4.65 -13.62
CA ALA A 49 4.35 3.37 -14.09
C ALA A 49 5.51 2.55 -14.65
N ASN A 50 5.44 1.24 -14.44
CA ASN A 50 6.45 0.29 -14.89
C ASN A 50 5.78 -0.92 -15.51
N GLN A 51 6.34 -1.44 -16.60
CA GLN A 51 5.96 -2.75 -17.11
C GLN A 51 6.62 -3.83 -16.25
N VAL A 52 5.78 -4.59 -15.55
CA VAL A 52 6.21 -5.66 -14.65
C VAL A 52 5.71 -7.00 -15.19
N PHE A 53 6.64 -7.94 -15.41
CA PHE A 53 6.28 -9.32 -15.70
C PHE A 53 6.06 -10.06 -14.38
N LEU A 54 4.92 -10.73 -14.26
CA LEU A 54 4.64 -11.68 -13.19
C LEU A 54 4.38 -13.06 -13.80
N ASP A 55 4.92 -14.10 -13.18
CA ASP A 55 4.52 -15.48 -13.46
C ASP A 55 3.03 -15.70 -13.13
N ASP A 56 2.47 -16.85 -13.53
CA ASP A 56 1.12 -17.20 -13.10
C ASP A 56 1.13 -17.56 -11.61
N PHE A 57 0.12 -17.07 -10.89
CA PHE A 57 -0.12 -17.38 -9.49
C PHE A 57 -1.61 -17.53 -9.26
N GLU A 58 -1.98 -18.07 -8.12
CA GLU A 58 -3.37 -18.06 -7.68
C GLU A 58 -3.48 -17.19 -6.43
N ILE A 59 -4.54 -16.40 -6.31
CA ILE A 59 -4.81 -15.55 -5.15
C ILE A 59 -6.13 -15.96 -4.52
N SER A 60 -6.24 -15.91 -3.19
CA SER A 60 -7.50 -16.20 -2.52
C SER A 60 -8.59 -15.24 -3.02
N GLU A 61 -9.75 -15.80 -3.34
CA GLU A 61 -10.89 -15.07 -3.91
C GLU A 61 -11.28 -13.88 -3.02
N THR A 62 -11.19 -14.08 -1.70
CA THR A 62 -11.55 -13.10 -0.69
C THR A 62 -10.37 -12.81 0.23
N GLN A 63 -10.55 -11.83 1.11
CA GLN A 63 -9.78 -11.69 2.34
C GLN A 63 -9.88 -12.97 3.19
N ILE A 64 -8.83 -13.27 3.96
CA ILE A 64 -8.86 -14.36 4.94
C ILE A 64 -9.88 -14.02 6.03
N THR A 65 -10.75 -14.99 6.35
CA THR A 65 -11.86 -14.77 7.26
C THR A 65 -11.53 -15.12 8.71
N VAL A 66 -12.38 -14.67 9.64
CA VAL A 66 -12.35 -15.05 11.06
C VAL A 66 -12.36 -16.57 11.23
N GLY A 67 -13.19 -17.29 10.46
CA GLY A 67 -13.25 -18.76 10.53
C GLY A 67 -11.93 -19.43 10.14
N MET A 68 -11.26 -18.93 9.10
CA MET A 68 -9.96 -19.45 8.67
C MET A 68 -8.88 -19.19 9.75
N MET A 69 -8.89 -18.02 10.38
CA MET A 69 -8.02 -17.74 11.53
C MET A 69 -8.36 -18.60 12.75
N ALA A 70 -9.63 -18.96 12.96
CA ALA A 70 -10.02 -19.84 14.05
C ALA A 70 -9.37 -21.24 13.92
N ASP A 71 -9.32 -21.79 12.72
CA ASP A 71 -8.58 -23.04 12.45
C ASP A 71 -7.07 -22.89 12.74
N PHE A 72 -6.48 -21.77 12.32
CA PHE A 72 -5.07 -21.45 12.60
C PHE A 72 -4.77 -21.42 14.10
N TYR A 73 -5.54 -20.67 14.88
CA TYR A 73 -5.33 -20.57 16.32
C TYR A 73 -5.63 -21.86 17.07
N LYS A 74 -6.60 -22.65 16.60
CA LYS A 74 -6.89 -23.98 17.14
C LYS A 74 -5.69 -24.93 17.00
N ASP A 75 -4.96 -24.86 15.89
CA ASP A 75 -3.75 -25.67 15.67
C ASP A 75 -2.51 -25.08 16.36
N ASN A 76 -2.58 -23.80 16.77
CA ASN A 76 -1.49 -23.06 17.39
C ASN A 76 -1.91 -22.47 18.76
N PRO A 77 -2.30 -23.31 19.74
CA PRO A 77 -2.93 -22.85 21.00
C PRO A 77 -2.02 -22.03 21.93
N LYS A 78 -0.72 -21.89 21.59
CA LYS A 78 0.23 -21.03 22.31
C LYS A 78 0.18 -19.58 21.84
N LEU A 79 -0.40 -19.31 20.68
CA LEU A 79 -0.54 -17.96 20.17
C LEU A 79 -1.72 -17.26 20.84
N THR A 80 -1.54 -15.98 21.15
CA THR A 80 -2.63 -15.15 21.67
C THR A 80 -3.55 -14.77 20.52
N ILE A 81 -4.85 -15.01 20.71
CA ILE A 81 -5.90 -14.58 19.79
C ILE A 81 -6.23 -13.12 20.11
N PRO A 82 -6.18 -12.19 19.14
CA PRO A 82 -6.67 -10.83 19.33
C PRO A 82 -8.13 -10.82 19.81
N GLU A 83 -8.45 -9.92 20.75
CA GLU A 83 -9.78 -9.86 21.39
C GLU A 83 -10.93 -9.76 20.38
N GLU A 84 -10.77 -8.92 19.35
CA GLU A 84 -11.78 -8.75 18.29
C GLU A 84 -11.99 -10.03 17.46
N ILE A 85 -10.92 -10.78 17.17
CA ILE A 85 -11.02 -12.06 16.47
C ILE A 85 -11.73 -13.08 17.38
N GLN A 86 -11.35 -13.14 18.66
CA GLN A 86 -11.99 -14.05 19.63
C GLN A 86 -13.50 -13.72 19.78
N SER A 87 -13.84 -12.45 19.92
CA SER A 87 -15.23 -11.98 20.01
C SER A 87 -16.04 -12.39 18.77
N ASN A 88 -15.48 -12.25 17.57
CA ASN A 88 -16.13 -12.67 16.34
C ASN A 88 -16.28 -14.20 16.22
N ILE A 89 -15.32 -14.97 16.73
CA ILE A 89 -15.42 -16.43 16.83
C ILE A 89 -16.58 -16.81 17.76
N ASP A 90 -16.66 -16.21 18.94
CA ASP A 90 -17.69 -16.49 19.95
C ASP A 90 -19.10 -16.14 19.44
N GLN A 91 -19.21 -15.09 18.62
CA GLN A 91 -20.45 -14.66 17.98
C GLN A 91 -20.77 -15.41 16.66
N GLN A 92 -19.93 -16.36 16.25
CA GLN A 92 -20.06 -17.10 14.98
C GLN A 92 -20.01 -16.23 13.71
N ASN A 93 -19.31 -15.09 13.76
CA ASN A 93 -19.10 -14.19 12.62
C ASN A 93 -17.96 -14.69 11.70
N MET A 94 -17.99 -15.98 11.33
CA MET A 94 -16.89 -16.68 10.66
C MET A 94 -16.59 -16.21 9.24
N LYS A 95 -17.50 -15.46 8.63
CA LYS A 95 -17.39 -14.91 7.26
C LYS A 95 -16.91 -13.46 7.20
N LEU A 96 -16.77 -12.78 8.35
CA LEU A 96 -16.10 -11.50 8.38
C LEU A 96 -14.62 -11.68 7.99
N PRO A 97 -14.00 -10.70 7.30
CA PRO A 97 -12.55 -10.70 7.18
C PRO A 97 -11.93 -10.69 8.58
N ALA A 98 -10.78 -11.33 8.76
CA ALA A 98 -10.07 -11.28 10.04
C ALA A 98 -9.38 -9.92 10.23
N TYR A 99 -9.61 -9.29 11.38
CA TYR A 99 -8.95 -8.07 11.84
C TYR A 99 -9.02 -7.99 13.38
N PRO A 100 -8.12 -7.23 14.04
CA PRO A 100 -6.83 -6.78 13.53
C PRO A 100 -5.87 -7.96 13.40
N VAL A 101 -5.09 -8.00 12.32
CA VAL A 101 -4.03 -9.00 12.11
C VAL A 101 -2.70 -8.28 11.91
N SER A 102 -1.69 -8.62 12.72
CA SER A 102 -0.34 -8.06 12.52
C SER A 102 0.35 -8.67 11.30
N TYR A 103 1.34 -7.97 10.73
CA TYR A 103 2.11 -8.47 9.60
C TYR A 103 2.78 -9.82 9.90
N GLU A 104 3.33 -9.98 11.11
CA GLU A 104 3.97 -11.21 11.57
C GLU A 104 2.96 -12.36 11.71
N THR A 105 1.75 -12.05 12.20
CA THR A 105 0.67 -13.04 12.31
C THR A 105 0.20 -13.50 10.94
N ALA A 106 0.09 -12.59 9.97
CA ALA A 106 -0.28 -12.92 8.60
C ALA A 106 0.78 -13.81 7.92
N LEU A 107 2.07 -13.54 8.14
CA LEU A 107 3.17 -14.40 7.67
C LEU A 107 3.15 -15.77 8.35
N ALA A 108 2.91 -15.82 9.67
CA ALA A 108 2.79 -17.07 10.42
C ALA A 108 1.62 -17.93 9.91
N PHE A 109 0.48 -17.30 9.61
CA PHE A 109 -0.66 -17.96 8.98
C PHE A 109 -0.29 -18.54 7.62
N CYS A 110 0.39 -17.78 6.75
CA CYS A 110 0.83 -18.27 5.44
C CYS A 110 1.77 -19.48 5.56
N SER A 111 2.73 -19.41 6.49
CA SER A 111 3.66 -20.52 6.76
C SER A 111 2.92 -21.77 7.27
N TRP A 112 1.96 -21.59 8.18
CA TRP A 112 1.14 -22.69 8.69
C TRP A 112 0.27 -23.29 7.60
N LEU A 113 -0.42 -22.45 6.81
CA LEU A 113 -1.30 -22.91 5.74
C LEU A 113 -0.50 -23.64 4.64
N SER A 114 0.74 -23.20 4.37
CA SER A 114 1.67 -23.92 3.49
C SER A 114 1.94 -25.33 3.98
N PHE A 115 2.22 -25.49 5.28
CA PHE A 115 2.45 -26.80 5.89
C PHE A 115 1.20 -27.69 5.84
N VAL A 116 0.04 -27.14 6.18
CA VAL A 116 -1.23 -27.88 6.23
C VAL A 116 -1.69 -28.34 4.85
N LEU A 117 -1.54 -27.50 3.82
CA LEU A 117 -1.98 -27.82 2.46
C LEU A 117 -0.91 -28.54 1.62
N GLY A 118 0.35 -28.52 2.03
CA GLY A 118 1.47 -28.99 1.20
C GLY A 118 1.72 -28.12 -0.03
N GLU A 119 1.29 -26.86 0.02
CA GLU A 119 1.35 -25.88 -1.06
C GLU A 119 2.24 -24.70 -0.65
N VAL A 120 2.74 -23.92 -1.62
CA VAL A 120 3.50 -22.70 -1.31
C VAL A 120 2.53 -21.54 -1.16
N ILE A 121 2.20 -21.17 0.08
CA ILE A 121 1.32 -20.05 0.42
C ILE A 121 2.13 -18.89 1.00
N ASP A 122 1.88 -17.67 0.52
CA ASP A 122 2.52 -16.44 1.01
C ASP A 122 1.54 -15.26 0.93
N LEU A 123 1.93 -14.11 1.47
CA LEU A 123 1.28 -12.84 1.16
C LEU A 123 1.52 -12.48 -0.31
N PRO A 124 0.56 -11.81 -0.99
CA PRO A 124 0.83 -11.24 -2.30
C PRO A 124 1.96 -10.21 -2.18
N THR A 125 2.83 -10.14 -3.17
CA THR A 125 3.63 -8.94 -3.38
C THR A 125 2.70 -7.78 -3.79
N GLU A 126 3.17 -6.55 -3.61
CA GLU A 126 2.42 -5.37 -4.02
C GLU A 126 2.01 -5.39 -5.52
N PRO A 127 2.89 -5.73 -6.49
CA PRO A 127 2.49 -5.88 -7.88
C PRO A 127 1.44 -6.98 -8.14
N GLU A 128 1.46 -8.08 -7.39
CA GLU A 128 0.49 -9.16 -7.58
C GLU A 128 -0.89 -8.78 -7.10
N TRP A 129 -0.95 -8.09 -5.95
CA TRP A 129 -2.17 -7.50 -5.46
C TRP A 129 -2.74 -6.51 -6.48
N GLU A 130 -1.90 -5.60 -6.98
CA GLU A 130 -2.33 -4.59 -7.95
C GLU A 130 -2.78 -5.19 -9.28
N LYS A 131 -2.08 -6.19 -9.81
CA LYS A 131 -2.51 -6.91 -11.02
C LYS A 131 -3.87 -7.57 -10.80
N SER A 132 -4.09 -8.16 -9.62
CA SER A 132 -5.35 -8.80 -9.27
C SER A 132 -6.50 -7.80 -9.19
N ALA A 133 -6.24 -6.58 -8.73
CA ALA A 133 -7.22 -5.49 -8.65
C ALA A 133 -7.48 -4.81 -9.99
N LYS A 134 -6.45 -4.45 -10.74
CA LYS A 134 -6.57 -3.76 -12.05
C LYS A 134 -7.23 -4.61 -13.13
N GLY A 135 -7.27 -5.94 -12.96
CA GLY A 135 -7.82 -6.83 -13.97
C GLY A 135 -7.02 -6.82 -15.27
N MET A 136 -7.64 -7.28 -16.35
CA MET A 136 -7.00 -7.31 -17.68
C MET A 136 -6.95 -5.93 -18.34
N ARG A 137 -7.83 -5.02 -17.90
CA ARG A 137 -8.05 -3.71 -18.53
C ARG A 137 -7.26 -2.58 -17.89
N GLY A 138 -6.64 -2.80 -16.73
CA GLY A 138 -5.89 -1.74 -16.05
C GLY A 138 -6.76 -0.82 -15.18
N ASN A 139 -7.91 -1.31 -14.70
CA ASN A 139 -8.98 -0.53 -14.08
C ASN A 139 -8.52 0.29 -12.86
N ILE A 140 -9.11 1.48 -12.69
CA ILE A 140 -8.87 2.36 -11.52
C ILE A 140 -9.33 1.71 -10.22
N PHE A 141 -10.49 1.04 -10.24
CA PHE A 141 -11.05 0.25 -9.15
C PHE A 141 -11.20 -1.21 -9.60
N PRO A 142 -11.37 -2.18 -8.68
CA PRO A 142 -11.54 -3.58 -9.07
C PRO A 142 -12.64 -3.79 -10.11
N TRP A 143 -13.78 -3.12 -9.95
CA TRP A 143 -14.96 -3.25 -10.83
C TRP A 143 -14.90 -2.43 -12.13
N GLY A 144 -13.93 -1.53 -12.29
CA GLY A 144 -13.85 -0.64 -13.46
C GLY A 144 -13.32 0.76 -13.14
N ASP A 145 -13.52 1.68 -14.07
CA ASP A 145 -13.00 3.05 -13.97
C ASP A 145 -14.00 4.04 -13.35
N GLU A 146 -15.27 3.66 -13.27
CA GLU A 146 -16.31 4.49 -12.68
C GLU A 146 -16.20 4.50 -11.15
N GLU A 147 -16.03 5.69 -10.59
CA GLU A 147 -16.04 5.89 -9.15
C GLU A 147 -17.47 5.72 -8.63
N ASN A 148 -17.70 4.67 -7.84
CA ASN A 148 -19.00 4.37 -7.24
C ASN A 148 -18.81 4.05 -5.75
N HIS A 149 -19.38 4.88 -4.88
CA HIS A 149 -19.25 4.77 -3.41
C HIS A 149 -20.16 3.70 -2.80
N GLU A 150 -21.10 3.14 -3.57
CA GLU A 150 -22.03 2.10 -3.11
C GLU A 150 -21.47 0.68 -3.32
N ILE A 151 -20.42 0.52 -4.14
CA ILE A 151 -19.84 -0.79 -4.43
C ILE A 151 -18.93 -1.29 -3.30
N PRO A 152 -17.89 -0.57 -2.86
CA PRO A 152 -17.02 -1.07 -1.80
C PRO A 152 -17.60 -0.76 -0.41
N ASN A 153 -17.26 -1.57 0.60
CA ASN A 153 -17.54 -1.23 1.99
C ASN A 153 -16.51 -0.20 2.48
N ILE A 154 -16.85 1.09 2.42
CA ILE A 154 -15.99 2.23 2.77
C ILE A 154 -16.74 3.27 3.61
N ARG A 155 -16.03 4.29 4.11
CA ARG A 155 -16.65 5.45 4.77
C ARG A 155 -17.26 6.38 3.74
N VAL A 156 -18.57 6.62 3.84
CA VAL A 156 -19.32 7.55 2.98
C VAL A 156 -19.91 8.68 3.81
N GLY A 157 -19.76 9.93 3.35
CA GLY A 157 -20.37 11.09 4.01
C GLY A 157 -19.92 11.34 5.45
N GLY A 158 -18.74 10.85 5.85
CA GLY A 158 -18.23 10.96 7.22
C GLY A 158 -18.78 9.91 8.20
N ILE A 159 -19.64 9.00 7.73
CA ILE A 159 -20.20 7.91 8.54
C ILE A 159 -19.27 6.70 8.42
N LYS A 160 -18.63 6.33 9.54
CA LYS A 160 -17.79 5.13 9.61
C LYS A 160 -18.64 3.88 9.38
N SER A 161 -18.11 2.92 8.62
CA SER A 161 -18.68 1.59 8.46
C SER A 161 -17.89 0.57 9.27
N THR A 162 -18.49 -0.59 9.53
CA THR A 162 -17.84 -1.76 10.12
C THR A 162 -17.55 -2.80 9.04
N PRO A 163 -16.63 -3.75 9.27
CA PRO A 163 -16.41 -4.83 8.34
C PRO A 163 -17.70 -5.63 8.07
N GLN A 164 -17.82 -6.11 6.84
CA GLN A 164 -18.94 -6.92 6.36
C GLN A 164 -18.42 -8.29 5.93
N ASN A 165 -19.32 -9.28 5.85
CA ASN A 165 -18.96 -10.60 5.34
C ASN A 165 -18.31 -10.49 3.97
N VAL A 166 -17.25 -11.25 3.74
CA VAL A 166 -16.61 -11.30 2.43
C VAL A 166 -17.64 -11.65 1.33
N LYS A 167 -17.50 -11.03 0.16
CA LYS A 167 -18.42 -11.13 -0.99
C LYS A 167 -19.85 -10.64 -0.70
N SER A 168 -20.07 -9.82 0.33
CA SER A 168 -21.39 -9.21 0.56
C SER A 168 -21.80 -8.29 -0.59
N CYS A 169 -20.84 -7.55 -1.16
CA CYS A 169 -21.06 -6.78 -2.38
C CYS A 169 -20.56 -7.53 -3.62
N THR A 170 -21.50 -8.09 -4.37
CA THR A 170 -21.19 -8.90 -5.56
C THR A 170 -20.60 -8.10 -6.73
N GLN A 171 -20.72 -6.78 -6.71
CA GLN A 171 -20.14 -5.87 -7.71
C GLN A 171 -18.69 -5.51 -7.41
N ASN A 172 -18.22 -5.69 -6.16
CA ASN A 172 -16.85 -5.41 -5.77
C ASN A 172 -15.93 -6.57 -6.16
N VAL A 173 -15.78 -6.79 -7.46
CA VAL A 173 -15.07 -7.93 -8.05
C VAL A 173 -14.23 -7.47 -9.22
N SER A 174 -13.00 -7.98 -9.32
CA SER A 174 -12.13 -7.73 -10.47
C SER A 174 -12.44 -8.61 -11.68
N ASP A 175 -11.89 -8.28 -12.85
CA ASP A 175 -11.99 -9.11 -14.07
C ASP A 175 -11.50 -10.56 -13.85
N TYR A 176 -10.68 -10.80 -12.83
CA TYR A 176 -10.18 -12.14 -12.47
C TYR A 176 -11.08 -12.88 -11.46
N GLY A 177 -12.21 -12.30 -11.07
CA GLY A 177 -13.14 -12.87 -10.10
C GLY A 177 -12.66 -12.79 -8.66
N VAL A 178 -11.80 -11.82 -8.34
CA VAL A 178 -11.29 -11.58 -6.98
C VAL A 178 -12.12 -10.49 -6.32
N TYR A 179 -12.69 -10.79 -5.16
CA TYR A 179 -13.62 -9.93 -4.45
C TYR A 179 -12.92 -9.08 -3.37
N ASP A 180 -13.59 -7.99 -3.01
CA ASP A 180 -13.24 -7.15 -1.87
C ASP A 180 -11.82 -6.55 -1.92
N LEU A 181 -11.30 -6.32 -3.13
CA LEU A 181 -10.01 -5.63 -3.33
C LEU A 181 -10.12 -4.10 -3.12
N ALA A 182 -11.27 -3.62 -2.66
CA ALA A 182 -11.57 -2.24 -2.37
C ALA A 182 -12.48 -2.15 -1.14
N GLY A 183 -11.97 -1.56 -0.05
CA GLY A 183 -12.66 -1.44 1.23
C GLY A 183 -12.67 -2.71 2.07
N ASN A 184 -13.57 -2.74 3.04
CA ASN A 184 -13.67 -3.75 4.11
C ASN A 184 -12.46 -3.69 5.06
N VAL A 185 -11.39 -4.45 4.80
CA VAL A 185 -10.13 -4.38 5.54
C VAL A 185 -9.00 -4.13 4.54
N GLU A 186 -7.97 -3.39 4.97
CA GLU A 186 -6.78 -3.20 4.16
C GLU A 186 -5.86 -4.41 4.32
N GLU A 187 -5.07 -4.70 3.29
CA GLU A 187 -4.46 -6.01 3.17
C GLU A 187 -2.94 -5.94 3.15
N TRP A 188 -2.32 -6.72 4.04
CA TRP A 188 -0.87 -6.89 4.05
C TRP A 188 -0.38 -7.48 2.74
N THR A 189 0.65 -6.84 2.19
CA THR A 189 1.47 -7.39 1.12
C THR A 189 2.85 -7.73 1.65
N ARG A 190 3.57 -8.62 0.97
CA ARG A 190 4.95 -8.97 1.31
C ARG A 190 5.96 -7.86 0.95
N SER A 191 5.52 -6.84 0.23
CA SER A 191 6.38 -5.76 -0.26
C SER A 191 6.53 -4.67 0.79
N PHE A 192 7.73 -4.10 0.88
CA PHE A 192 8.00 -2.94 1.73
C PHE A 192 7.91 -1.66 0.92
N ASN A 193 7.60 -0.56 1.60
CA ASN A 193 7.51 0.75 0.97
C ASN A 193 8.89 1.23 0.51
N LYS A 194 9.08 1.12 -0.81
CA LYS A 194 10.24 1.58 -1.56
C LYS A 194 9.79 2.38 -2.77
N PRO A 195 10.65 3.27 -3.31
CA PRO A 195 10.40 3.92 -4.58
C PRO A 195 10.23 2.87 -5.68
N TYR A 196 9.30 3.09 -6.59
CA TYR A 196 9.16 2.25 -7.78
C TYR A 196 10.42 2.32 -8.66
N LYS A 197 10.62 1.30 -9.49
CA LYS A 197 11.75 1.27 -10.43
C LYS A 197 11.78 2.56 -11.26
N ASN A 198 12.97 3.13 -11.45
CA ASN A 198 13.22 4.41 -12.11
C ASN A 198 12.65 5.66 -11.41
N ASN A 199 12.04 5.53 -10.23
CA ASN A 199 11.71 6.69 -9.42
C ASN A 199 13.01 7.24 -8.79
N LYS A 200 13.29 8.52 -9.04
CA LYS A 200 14.50 9.21 -8.56
C LYS A 200 14.35 9.81 -7.15
N ILE A 201 13.13 9.80 -6.59
CA ILE A 201 12.88 10.28 -5.22
C ILE A 201 13.59 9.34 -4.25
N VAL A 202 14.43 9.92 -3.40
CA VAL A 202 15.10 9.21 -2.31
C VAL A 202 14.08 9.02 -1.18
N TYR A 203 13.96 7.79 -0.65
CA TYR A 203 13.10 7.53 0.49
C TYR A 203 13.96 7.44 1.75
N SER A 204 13.50 8.07 2.83
CA SER A 204 14.05 7.84 4.16
C SER A 204 13.98 6.36 4.55
N ASP A 205 14.95 5.89 5.31
CA ASP A 205 14.96 4.55 5.91
C ASP A 205 13.77 4.30 6.85
N GLN A 206 13.25 5.35 7.51
CA GLN A 206 12.05 5.33 8.35
C GLN A 206 10.77 5.03 7.58
N LEU A 207 10.80 5.12 6.24
CA LEU A 207 9.68 4.76 5.39
C LEU A 207 9.70 3.29 4.96
N ASN A 208 10.56 2.46 5.55
CA ASN A 208 10.67 1.03 5.25
C ASN A 208 9.67 0.18 6.07
N TYR A 209 8.38 0.34 5.82
CA TYR A 209 7.30 -0.44 6.43
C TYR A 209 6.61 -1.35 5.40
N PRO A 210 5.94 -2.45 5.80
CA PRO A 210 5.17 -3.29 4.88
C PRO A 210 3.99 -2.52 4.25
N ILE A 211 3.77 -2.73 2.95
CA ILE A 211 2.70 -2.06 2.20
C ILE A 211 1.35 -2.71 2.48
N LEU A 212 0.36 -1.86 2.72
CA LEU A 212 -1.06 -2.20 2.75
C LEU A 212 -1.76 -1.70 1.49
N ARG A 213 -2.76 -2.45 1.01
CA ARG A 213 -3.55 -2.14 -0.19
C ARG A 213 -5.06 -2.25 0.06
N GLY A 214 -5.87 -1.65 -0.83
CA GLY A 214 -7.33 -1.83 -0.88
C GLY A 214 -8.16 -0.90 0.01
N GLY A 215 -7.58 -0.31 1.05
CA GLY A 215 -8.31 0.55 1.99
C GLY A 215 -9.25 -0.25 2.91
N THR A 216 -10.00 0.44 3.76
CA THR A 216 -10.83 -0.17 4.81
C THR A 216 -12.25 0.40 4.79
N CYS A 217 -13.15 -0.16 5.60
CA CYS A 217 -14.49 0.35 5.87
C CYS A 217 -14.50 1.74 6.55
N GLU A 218 -13.35 2.21 7.05
CA GLU A 218 -13.21 3.56 7.62
C GLU A 218 -12.55 4.56 6.67
N HIS A 219 -11.97 4.10 5.57
CA HIS A 219 -11.31 4.95 4.59
C HIS A 219 -12.28 5.49 3.55
N ALA A 220 -11.93 6.61 2.92
CA ALA A 220 -12.67 7.12 1.77
C ALA A 220 -12.25 6.37 0.49
N ILE A 221 -12.98 6.61 -0.61
CA ILE A 221 -12.79 5.90 -1.87
C ILE A 221 -11.40 6.05 -2.49
N ASP A 222 -10.62 7.07 -2.11
CA ASP A 222 -9.28 7.30 -2.65
C ASP A 222 -8.32 6.13 -2.35
N LEU A 223 -8.47 5.51 -1.17
CA LEU A 223 -7.71 4.34 -0.71
C LEU A 223 -8.22 3.03 -1.32
N ALA A 224 -9.40 3.02 -1.93
CA ALA A 224 -9.98 1.87 -2.62
C ALA A 224 -9.51 1.71 -4.08
N ARG A 225 -8.70 2.66 -4.60
CA ARG A 225 -8.13 2.55 -5.94
C ARG A 225 -7.08 1.45 -6.02
N SER A 226 -7.04 0.75 -7.14
CA SER A 226 -6.14 -0.38 -7.40
C SER A 226 -4.64 -0.04 -7.25
N THR A 227 -4.26 1.23 -7.46
CA THR A 227 -2.86 1.69 -7.39
C THR A 227 -2.48 2.28 -6.04
N ARG A 228 -3.43 2.50 -5.14
CA ARG A 228 -3.18 3.28 -3.94
C ARG A 228 -2.41 2.47 -2.89
N ARG A 229 -1.39 3.11 -2.29
CA ARG A 229 -0.45 2.50 -1.34
C ARG A 229 -0.63 3.06 0.07
N HIS A 230 -0.68 2.21 1.08
CA HIS A 230 -0.75 2.60 2.49
C HIS A 230 0.29 1.84 3.35
N GLY A 231 0.35 2.10 4.67
CA GLY A 231 1.20 1.32 5.59
C GLY A 231 1.99 2.09 6.67
N ASN A 232 2.17 3.41 6.55
CA ASN A 232 2.94 4.17 7.56
C ASN A 232 2.21 4.22 8.92
N HIS A 233 0.89 4.32 8.88
CA HIS A 233 0.00 4.29 10.04
C HIS A 233 -1.18 3.35 9.76
N PRO A 234 -0.98 2.03 9.91
CA PRO A 234 -2.02 1.04 9.64
C PRO A 234 -3.28 1.28 10.46
N SER A 235 -4.43 1.02 9.86
CA SER A 235 -5.70 0.96 10.57
C SER A 235 -5.77 -0.26 11.50
N LEU A 236 -6.69 -0.24 12.46
CA LEU A 236 -7.09 -1.44 13.19
C LEU A 236 -7.78 -2.46 12.25
N TYR A 237 -8.34 -2.01 11.14
CA TYR A 237 -8.96 -2.86 10.12
C TYR A 237 -7.92 -3.42 9.14
N THR A 238 -6.82 -3.94 9.69
CA THR A 238 -5.77 -4.64 8.95
C THR A 238 -6.07 -6.13 8.90
N GLY A 239 -6.22 -6.62 7.68
CA GLY A 239 -6.34 -8.04 7.36
C GLY A 239 -5.32 -8.40 6.28
N PHE A 240 -5.62 -9.47 5.54
CA PHE A 240 -4.76 -9.92 4.46
C PHE A 240 -5.50 -10.90 3.56
N ARG A 241 -4.89 -11.18 2.42
CA ARG A 241 -5.22 -12.31 1.56
C ARG A 241 -3.95 -13.08 1.23
N VAL A 242 -4.10 -14.28 0.67
CA VAL A 242 -2.95 -15.15 0.40
C VAL A 242 -2.83 -15.47 -1.08
N VAL A 243 -1.62 -15.77 -1.52
CA VAL A 243 -1.33 -16.30 -2.85
C VAL A 243 -0.76 -17.71 -2.73
N LYS A 244 -1.08 -18.56 -3.71
CA LYS A 244 -0.53 -19.89 -3.90
C LYS A 244 0.38 -19.90 -5.13
N ARG A 245 1.55 -20.54 -4.98
CA ARG A 245 2.60 -20.60 -6.02
C ARG A 245 3.00 -22.03 -6.31
N LYS A 246 3.47 -22.27 -7.54
CA LYS A 246 3.97 -23.59 -7.94
C LYS A 246 5.30 -23.98 -7.29
N ASN A 247 6.19 -23.03 -6.97
CA ASN A 247 7.53 -23.29 -6.45
C ASN A 247 8.03 -22.20 -5.49
N LEU A 248 8.86 -22.57 -4.51
CA LEU A 248 9.53 -21.67 -3.58
C LEU A 248 10.52 -20.70 -4.25
N ASN A 249 11.12 -21.07 -5.40
CA ASN A 249 12.12 -20.25 -6.09
C ASN A 249 11.55 -18.90 -6.60
N ASN A 250 10.22 -18.79 -6.76
CA ASN A 250 9.56 -17.54 -7.13
C ASN A 250 9.44 -16.56 -5.95
N LEU A 251 9.78 -16.98 -4.73
CA LEU A 251 9.87 -16.10 -3.57
C LEU A 251 11.13 -15.22 -3.61
N THR A 252 12.20 -15.68 -4.27
CA THR A 252 13.47 -14.96 -4.35
C THR A 252 13.61 -14.08 -5.59
N SER A 253 12.96 -14.43 -6.71
CA SER A 253 13.04 -13.64 -7.95
C SER A 253 12.24 -12.33 -7.92
N HIS A 254 11.26 -12.23 -7.01
CA HIS A 254 10.48 -11.01 -6.75
C HIS A 254 10.90 -10.29 -5.46
N MET A 255 12.03 -10.68 -4.87
CA MET A 255 12.82 -9.70 -4.12
C MET A 255 13.32 -8.70 -5.15
N TYR A 256 12.45 -7.75 -5.51
CA TYR A 256 12.81 -6.58 -6.29
C TYR A 256 14.14 -6.08 -5.76
N GLU A 257 15.12 -6.08 -6.67
CA GLU A 257 16.52 -5.74 -6.46
C GLU A 257 16.65 -4.70 -5.34
N LEU A 258 17.22 -5.15 -4.22
CA LEU A 258 17.66 -4.35 -3.08
C LEU A 258 18.81 -3.43 -3.50
N ASN A 259 18.67 -2.68 -4.58
CA ASN A 259 19.56 -1.60 -4.92
C ASN A 259 18.99 -0.34 -4.29
N GLN A 260 19.09 -0.24 -2.96
CA GLN A 260 19.56 1.04 -2.45
C GLN A 260 21.03 1.09 -2.84
N ASP A 261 21.30 1.51 -4.07
CA ASP A 261 22.53 2.23 -4.32
C ASP A 261 22.44 3.41 -3.35
N HIS A 262 23.15 3.31 -2.22
CA HIS A 262 23.33 4.38 -1.26
C HIS A 262 24.15 5.47 -1.94
N ARG A 263 23.57 6.10 -2.97
CA ARG A 263 24.16 7.26 -3.61
C ARG A 263 24.04 8.41 -2.63
N LEU A 264 25.11 9.18 -2.54
CA LEU A 264 25.14 10.36 -1.71
C LEU A 264 24.02 11.31 -2.13
N ILE A 265 23.25 11.78 -1.14
CA ILE A 265 22.24 12.81 -1.33
C ILE A 265 22.96 14.10 -1.74
N ALA A 266 22.55 14.68 -2.85
CA ALA A 266 23.14 15.87 -3.44
C ALA A 266 22.13 17.01 -3.56
N LYS A 267 22.65 18.22 -3.77
CA LYS A 267 21.82 19.37 -4.14
C LYS A 267 20.96 19.05 -5.37
N GLY A 268 19.68 19.37 -5.30
CA GLY A 268 18.69 19.09 -6.34
C GLY A 268 17.98 17.75 -6.20
N ASP A 269 18.41 16.88 -5.28
CA ASP A 269 17.67 15.65 -4.99
C ASP A 269 16.33 15.95 -4.31
N PHE A 270 15.34 15.10 -4.60
CA PHE A 270 14.06 15.09 -3.93
C PHE A 270 14.02 13.93 -2.95
N ILE A 271 13.59 14.20 -1.72
CA ILE A 271 13.57 13.21 -0.64
C ILE A 271 12.17 13.15 -0.05
N LEU A 272 11.58 11.96 -0.01
CA LEU A 272 10.41 11.68 0.79
C LEU A 272 10.88 11.21 2.17
N GLY A 273 10.61 12.01 3.19
CA GLY A 273 11.06 11.75 4.56
C GLY A 273 9.93 11.81 5.57
N LYS A 274 10.24 11.37 6.78
CA LYS A 274 9.31 11.35 7.92
C LYS A 274 9.64 12.48 8.88
N ILE A 275 8.64 13.26 9.28
CA ILE A 275 8.83 14.34 10.26
C ILE A 275 9.23 13.72 11.61
N SER A 276 10.42 14.08 12.09
CA SER A 276 10.96 13.61 13.37
C SER A 276 10.68 14.60 14.51
N SER A 277 10.76 15.90 14.24
CA SER A 277 10.40 16.96 15.21
C SER A 277 9.94 18.24 14.52
N ILE A 278 9.13 19.02 15.25
CA ILE A 278 8.74 20.38 14.89
C ILE A 278 9.29 21.31 15.96
N GLY A 279 10.14 22.26 15.56
CA GLY A 279 10.66 23.35 16.39
C GLY A 279 9.88 24.65 16.18
N GLU A 280 10.40 25.75 16.73
CA GLU A 280 9.77 27.08 16.62
C GLU A 280 9.89 27.70 15.22
N ASP A 281 11.01 27.46 14.53
CA ASP A 281 11.36 28.06 13.23
C ASP A 281 11.63 27.02 12.12
N HIS A 282 11.72 25.72 12.47
CA HIS A 282 12.02 24.65 11.53
C HIS A 282 11.35 23.32 11.85
N ILE A 283 11.24 22.46 10.83
CA ILE A 283 10.89 21.05 10.94
C ILE A 283 12.15 20.22 10.70
N SER A 284 12.39 19.23 11.56
CA SER A 284 13.42 18.21 11.33
C SER A 284 12.80 16.97 10.70
N ILE A 285 13.46 16.46 9.67
CA ILE A 285 13.04 15.26 8.94
C ILE A 285 14.16 14.26 8.95
N HIS A 286 13.84 13.04 9.36
CA HIS A 286 14.78 11.93 9.26
C HIS A 286 15.00 11.57 7.80
N LEU A 287 16.25 11.40 7.40
CA LEU A 287 16.64 11.00 6.05
C LEU A 287 17.12 9.54 6.06
N VAL A 288 18.41 9.31 5.81
CA VAL A 288 19.06 8.00 5.79
C VAL A 288 20.27 8.00 6.71
N ASN A 289 20.60 6.88 7.33
CA ASN A 289 21.80 6.72 8.16
C ASN A 289 21.87 7.77 9.30
N ASP A 290 20.77 7.95 10.04
CA ASP A 290 20.65 8.90 11.14
C ASP A 290 20.91 10.38 10.78
N SER A 291 20.89 10.72 9.49
CA SER A 291 20.99 12.11 9.04
C SER A 291 19.63 12.81 9.02
N TYR A 292 19.65 14.14 9.18
CA TYR A 292 18.44 14.95 9.29
C TYR A 292 18.47 16.14 8.32
N ALA A 293 17.32 16.40 7.70
CA ALA A 293 17.07 17.66 7.02
C ALA A 293 16.41 18.66 7.96
N LYS A 294 16.78 19.94 7.82
CA LYS A 294 16.05 21.07 8.42
C LYS A 294 15.30 21.82 7.32
N VAL A 295 14.02 22.05 7.56
CA VAL A 295 13.15 22.83 6.67
C VAL A 295 12.62 24.01 7.46
N SER A 296 12.95 25.23 7.03
CA SER A 296 12.44 26.44 7.66
C SER A 296 10.93 26.57 7.43
N LEU A 297 10.17 26.86 8.49
CA LEU A 297 8.71 27.01 8.43
C LEU A 297 8.28 28.15 7.50
N ASP A 298 9.09 29.21 7.40
CA ASP A 298 8.83 30.37 6.53
C ASP A 298 8.83 30.02 5.03
N THR A 299 9.39 28.87 4.68
CA THR A 299 9.43 28.37 3.28
C THR A 299 8.23 27.51 2.91
N ILE A 300 7.37 27.17 3.88
CA ILE A 300 6.21 26.31 3.67
C ILE A 300 4.96 27.17 3.46
N PRO A 301 4.23 27.04 2.33
CA PRO A 301 3.02 27.83 2.10
C PRO A 301 1.96 27.60 3.18
N THR A 302 1.27 28.65 3.61
CA THR A 302 0.27 28.59 4.70
C THR A 302 -0.81 27.53 4.47
N HIS A 303 -1.31 27.41 3.23
CA HIS A 303 -2.32 26.38 2.90
C HIS A 303 -1.77 24.94 3.03
N VAL A 304 -0.46 24.73 2.88
CA VAL A 304 0.18 23.43 3.14
C VAL A 304 0.21 23.19 4.65
N ILE A 305 0.58 24.19 5.44
CA ILE A 305 0.51 24.13 6.92
C ILE A 305 -0.92 23.79 7.39
N GLU A 306 -1.93 24.42 6.77
CA GLU A 306 -3.35 24.20 7.05
C GLU A 306 -3.84 22.82 6.61
N LEU A 307 -3.48 22.36 5.40
CA LEU A 307 -3.85 21.03 4.86
C LEU A 307 -3.25 19.90 5.69
N PHE A 308 -1.99 20.04 6.13
CA PHE A 308 -1.36 19.11 7.07
C PHE A 308 -1.76 19.39 8.53
N GLY A 309 -2.82 20.19 8.75
CA GLY A 309 -3.48 20.34 10.03
C GLY A 309 -2.59 20.90 11.13
N SER A 310 -1.63 21.79 10.80
CA SER A 310 -0.63 22.44 11.66
C SER A 310 0.66 21.66 11.98
N PHE A 311 1.04 20.65 11.18
CA PHE A 311 2.24 19.82 11.42
C PHE A 311 2.30 19.21 12.82
N LYS A 312 1.16 19.05 13.51
CA LYS A 312 1.13 18.53 14.88
C LYS A 312 1.28 17.01 14.95
N ASN A 313 1.06 16.33 13.84
CA ASN A 313 1.24 14.89 13.77
C ASN A 313 2.69 14.60 13.40
N LYS A 314 3.50 14.34 14.43
CA LYS A 314 4.75 13.58 14.28
C LYS A 314 4.45 12.35 13.42
N ASP A 315 5.43 11.89 12.65
CA ASP A 315 5.28 10.75 11.74
C ASP A 315 4.58 11.00 10.39
N SER A 316 4.18 12.23 10.08
CA SER A 316 3.71 12.58 8.73
C SER A 316 4.86 12.51 7.72
N GLU A 317 4.52 12.13 6.49
CA GLU A 317 5.46 12.11 5.35
C GLU A 317 5.51 13.48 4.69
N MET A 318 6.71 13.94 4.32
CA MET A 318 6.91 15.19 3.60
C MET A 318 7.94 15.01 2.47
N LEU A 319 7.58 15.48 1.27
CA LEU A 319 8.51 15.59 0.15
C LEU A 319 9.32 16.87 0.27
N LEU A 320 10.63 16.74 0.13
CA LEU A 320 11.63 17.78 0.23
C LEU A 320 12.44 17.92 -1.05
N LYS A 321 12.99 19.10 -1.27
CA LYS A 321 14.06 19.35 -2.24
C LYS A 321 15.31 19.83 -1.51
N VAL A 322 16.45 19.21 -1.81
CA VAL A 322 17.74 19.57 -1.20
C VAL A 322 18.30 20.81 -1.88
N GLU A 323 18.43 21.91 -1.13
CA GLU A 323 19.00 23.16 -1.65
C GLU A 323 20.52 23.24 -1.40
N LYS A 324 20.97 22.67 -0.28
CA LYS A 324 22.38 22.69 0.13
C LYS A 324 22.70 21.49 1.03
N VAL A 325 23.91 20.96 0.87
CA VAL A 325 24.49 19.92 1.74
C VAL A 325 25.75 20.49 2.42
N GLU A 326 25.80 20.45 3.75
CA GLU A 326 26.94 20.92 4.57
C GLU A 326 27.36 19.83 5.57
N GLY A 327 28.25 18.95 5.14
CA GLY A 327 28.58 17.75 5.92
C GLY A 327 27.36 16.85 6.03
N GLU A 328 26.91 16.60 7.26
CA GLU A 328 25.72 15.78 7.57
C GLU A 328 24.43 16.62 7.69
N ASN A 329 24.52 17.94 7.51
CA ASN A 329 23.37 18.84 7.56
C ASN A 329 22.80 19.06 6.16
N TYR A 330 21.51 18.78 6.00
CA TYR A 330 20.77 19.00 4.78
C TYR A 330 19.82 20.18 4.94
N HIS A 331 20.02 21.22 4.13
CA HIS A 331 19.12 22.36 4.07
C HIS A 331 18.13 22.12 2.93
N CYS A 332 16.86 21.99 3.29
CA CYS A 332 15.80 21.58 2.38
C CYS A 332 14.65 22.57 2.36
N THR A 333 13.94 22.60 1.24
CA THR A 333 12.69 23.35 1.06
C THR A 333 11.54 22.39 0.76
N LYS A 334 10.31 22.85 0.96
CA LYS A 334 9.13 22.20 0.39
C LYS A 334 9.09 22.53 -1.11
N PRO A 335 9.22 21.55 -2.02
CA PRO A 335 9.19 21.84 -3.45
C PRO A 335 7.80 22.32 -3.87
N THR A 336 7.80 23.27 -4.79
CA THR A 336 6.61 23.73 -5.50
C THR A 336 6.09 22.65 -6.45
N LEU A 337 4.82 22.76 -6.86
CA LEU A 337 4.24 21.85 -7.84
C LEU A 337 4.99 21.86 -9.18
N GLU A 338 5.52 23.00 -9.60
CA GLU A 338 6.30 23.13 -10.85
C GLU A 338 7.63 22.39 -10.78
N GLU A 339 8.31 22.46 -9.63
CA GLU A 339 9.54 21.72 -9.39
C GLU A 339 9.30 20.21 -9.35
N ILE A 340 8.20 19.78 -8.71
CA ILE A 340 7.78 18.36 -8.70
C ILE A 340 7.51 17.88 -10.13
N ASP A 341 6.75 18.67 -10.91
CA ASP A 341 6.42 18.32 -12.29
C ASP A 341 7.67 18.22 -13.18
N THR A 342 8.55 19.23 -13.11
CA THR A 342 9.82 19.21 -13.83
C THR A 342 10.66 18.00 -13.46
N PHE A 343 10.75 17.67 -12.16
CA PHE A 343 11.52 16.53 -11.68
C PHE A 343 10.96 15.19 -12.17
N LEU A 344 9.64 14.98 -12.05
CA LEU A 344 8.99 13.73 -12.44
C LEU A 344 8.87 13.57 -13.96
N ALA A 345 8.67 14.65 -14.71
CA ALA A 345 8.64 14.65 -16.17
C ALA A 345 10.03 14.41 -16.80
N SER A 346 11.11 14.72 -16.09
CA SER A 346 12.49 14.46 -16.53
C SER A 346 12.89 12.96 -16.51
N ASN A 347 11.97 12.07 -16.13
CA ASN A 347 12.19 10.64 -16.25
C ASN A 347 12.10 10.23 -17.74
N PRO A 348 13.19 9.72 -18.33
CA PRO A 348 13.13 9.24 -19.70
C PRO A 348 12.12 8.09 -19.74
N VAL A 349 11.04 8.26 -20.50
CA VAL A 349 10.16 7.16 -20.89
C VAL A 349 11.07 6.12 -21.54
N ALA A 350 11.33 5.02 -20.84
CA ALA A 350 11.96 3.86 -21.46
C ALA A 350 11.00 3.39 -22.55
N GLY A 351 11.40 3.65 -23.80
CA GLY A 351 10.56 3.64 -24.98
C GLY A 351 9.48 2.57 -25.02
N VAL A 352 8.22 3.01 -24.95
CA VAL A 352 7.13 2.31 -25.63
C VAL A 352 7.34 2.59 -27.12
N ARG A 353 8.10 1.72 -27.80
CA ARG A 353 7.90 1.55 -29.24
C ARG A 353 6.48 1.03 -29.41
N ARG A 354 5.55 1.93 -29.73
CA ARG A 354 4.29 1.55 -30.38
C ARG A 354 4.70 0.94 -31.73
N SER A 355 4.69 -0.39 -31.81
CA SER A 355 4.68 -1.13 -33.08
C SER A 355 3.25 -1.48 -33.43
#